data_AF-A0A8H5ZDV9-F1
#
_entry.id   AF-A0A8H5ZDV9-F1
#
_cell.length_a   1.000
_cell.length_b   1.000
_cell.length_c   1.000
_cell.angle_alpha   90.00
_cell.angle_beta   90.00
_cell.angle_gamma   90.00
#
_symmetry.space_group_name_H-M   'P 1'
#
loop_
_entity.id
_entity.type
_entity.pdbx_description
1 polymer ?
#
loop_
_entity_poly.entity_id
_entity_poly.type
_entity_poly.pdbx_seq_one_letter_code
_entity_poly.pdbx_strand_id
1 'polypeptide(L)'
;MVKIALAGGTFGIGLAIHNVLKVQDTHEYVIFTKTPSDDAKAIMSTFDLAETLKAESIHTVISALSIADESSGQAQLNLTEASVGAGCVKRLVS
;
A
#
# COMPACT_ATOMS: atom_id res chain seq x y z
N MET A 1 17.12 5.42 0.67
CA MET A 1 15.76 5.46 1.25
C MET A 1 14.77 5.13 0.14
N VAL A 2 13.80 4.26 0.41
CA VAL A 2 12.82 3.80 -0.58
C VAL A 2 11.44 4.05 0.02
N LYS A 3 10.52 4.63 -0.75
CA LYS A 3 9.13 4.83 -0.32
C LYS A 3 8.30 3.60 -0.64
N ILE A 4 7.68 3.03 0.39
CA ILE A 4 6.93 1.78 0.32
C ILE A 4 5.44 2.06 0.56
N ALA A 5 4.58 1.66 -0.38
CA ALA A 5 3.15 1.58 -0.13
C ALA A 5 2.77 0.20 0.38
N LEU A 6 2.02 0.12 1.47
CA LEU A 6 1.51 -1.12 2.03
C LEU A 6 -0.02 -1.12 1.97
N ALA A 7 -0.60 -1.97 1.13
CA ALA A 7 -2.04 -2.20 1.10
C ALA A 7 -2.42 -3.34 2.05
N GLY A 8 -3.46 -3.15 2.88
CA GLY A 8 -3.88 -4.18 3.83
C GLY A 8 -3.04 -4.25 5.11
N GLY A 9 -2.41 -3.15 5.52
CA GLY A 9 -1.57 -3.10 6.73
C GLY A 9 -2.32 -3.21 8.07
N THR A 10 -3.65 -3.33 8.06
CA THR A 10 -4.48 -3.31 9.27
C THR A 10 -4.64 -4.67 9.96
N PHE A 11 -4.51 -5.79 9.23
CA PHE A 11 -4.72 -7.13 9.80
C PHE A 11 -3.71 -8.16 9.28
N GLY A 12 -3.52 -9.24 10.04
CA GLY A 12 -2.71 -10.40 9.65
C GLY A 12 -1.24 -10.06 9.35
N ILE A 13 -0.77 -10.49 8.18
CA ILE A 13 0.63 -10.30 7.74
C ILE A 13 0.93 -8.82 7.48
N GLY A 14 -0.04 -8.05 6.99
CA GLY A 14 0.13 -6.62 6.75
C GLY A 14 0.43 -5.84 8.04
N LEU A 15 -0.22 -6.20 9.14
CA LEU A 15 0.04 -5.59 10.46
C LEU A 15 1.45 -5.91 10.97
N ALA A 16 1.93 -7.14 10.76
CA ALA A 16 3.29 -7.52 11.12
C ALA A 16 4.33 -6.72 10.33
N ILE A 17 4.11 -6.54 9.01
CA ILE A 17 4.98 -5.71 8.15
C ILE A 17 4.95 -4.26 8.62
N HIS A 18 3.78 -3.72 8.94
CA HIS A 18 3.65 -2.36 9.49
C HIS A 18 4.46 -2.18 10.77
N ASN A 19 4.36 -3.11 11.73
CA ASN A 19 5.11 -3.04 12.98
C ASN A 19 6.62 -3.09 12.74
N VAL A 20 7.10 -3.94 11.82
CA VAL A 20 8.53 -4.01 11.49
C VAL A 20 9.01 -2.70 10.82
N LEU A 21 8.23 -2.15 9.90
CA LEU A 21 8.53 -0.87 9.26
C LEU A 21 8.60 0.29 10.26
N LYS A 22 7.70 0.30 11.25
CA LYS A 22 7.68 1.28 12.34
C LYS A 22 8.90 1.16 13.25
N VAL A 23 9.39 -0.06 13.49
CA VAL A 23 10.57 -0.32 14.32
C VAL A 23 11.88 -0.02 13.59
N GLN A 24 11.93 -0.28 12.28
CA GLN A 24 13.17 -0.08 11.52
C GLN A 24 13.46 1.41 11.26
N ASP A 25 12.46 2.28 11.11
CA ASP A 25 12.57 3.73 10.79
C ASP A 25 13.47 4.10 9.59
N THR A 26 14.08 3.12 8.92
CA THR A 26 15.03 3.28 7.82
C THR A 26 14.35 3.68 6.51
N HIS A 27 13.04 3.41 6.38
CA HIS A 27 12.29 3.53 5.14
C HIS A 27 11.00 4.32 5.37
N GLU A 28 10.68 5.21 4.43
CA GLU A 28 9.39 5.87 4.40
C GLU A 28 8.34 4.90 3.88
N TYR A 29 7.22 4.80 4.59
CA TYR A 29 6.14 3.93 4.19
C TYR A 29 4.79 4.64 4.38
N VAL A 30 3.85 4.28 3.52
CA VAL A 30 2.45 4.73 3.57
C VAL A 30 1.56 3.50 3.59
N ILE A 31 0.45 3.56 4.31
CA ILE A 31 -0.48 2.43 4.41
C ILE A 31 -1.75 2.79 3.66
N PHE A 32 -2.10 2.00 2.65
CA PHE A 32 -3.38 2.10 1.98
C PHE A 32 -4.43 1.29 2.75
N THR A 33 -5.44 2.00 3.24
CA THR A 33 -6.55 1.41 4.00
C THR A 33 -7.88 1.91 3.43
N LYS A 34 -8.90 1.04 3.49
CA LYS A 34 -10.29 1.37 3.12
C LYS A 34 -11.07 1.98 4.30
N THR A 35 -10.67 1.65 5.52
CA THR A 35 -11.20 2.19 6.77
C THR A 35 -10.24 3.22 7.34
N PRO A 36 -10.73 4.33 7.91
CA PRO A 36 -9.85 5.30 8.55
C PRO A 36 -9.06 4.61 9.67
N SER A 37 -7.74 4.57 9.53
CA SER A 37 -6.83 4.19 10.62
C SER A 37 -6.34 5.46 11.31
N ASP A 38 -6.13 5.40 12.62
CA ASP A 38 -5.59 6.50 13.43
C ASP A 38 -4.07 6.71 13.19
N ASP A 39 -3.46 5.87 12.35
CA ASP A 39 -2.05 6.01 11.98
C ASP A 39 -1.85 7.24 11.08
N ALA A 40 -1.02 8.18 11.54
CA ALA A 40 -0.63 9.38 10.78
C ALA A 40 0.01 9.11 9.40
N LYS A 41 0.35 7.86 9.09
CA LYS A 41 0.90 7.41 7.80
C LYS A 41 -0.09 6.60 6.95
N ALA A 42 -1.33 6.44 7.41
CA ALA A 42 -2.39 5.78 6.65
C ALA A 42 -3.02 6.78 5.67
N ILE A 43 -2.91 6.47 4.38
CA ILE A 43 -3.59 7.22 3.31
C ILE A 43 -4.83 6.41 2.93
N MET A 44 -5.99 7.06 3.02
CA MET A 44 -7.22 6.47 2.55
C MET A 44 -7.18 6.40 1.02
N SER A 45 -7.32 5.19 0.48
CA SER A 45 -7.26 4.96 -0.97
C SER A 45 -8.55 5.45 -1.63
N THR A 46 -8.61 6.74 -1.95
CA THR A 46 -9.73 7.35 -2.69
C THR A 46 -9.41 7.27 -4.18
N PHE A 47 -10.29 6.62 -4.96
CA PHE A 47 -10.45 6.45 -6.43
C PHE A 47 -9.25 6.55 -7.42
N ASP A 48 -8.15 7.25 -7.13
CA ASP A 48 -6.98 7.43 -8.01
C ASP A 48 -5.67 7.02 -7.32
N LEU A 49 -5.51 5.70 -7.15
CA LEU A 49 -4.30 5.08 -6.61
C LEU A 49 -3.04 5.47 -7.41
N ALA A 50 -3.15 5.55 -8.74
CA ALA A 50 -2.01 5.84 -9.62
C ALA A 50 -1.44 7.25 -9.41
N GLU A 51 -2.32 8.26 -9.29
CA GLU A 51 -1.90 9.62 -8.99
C GLU A 51 -1.33 9.73 -7.59
N THR A 52 -1.92 9.04 -6.61
CA THR A 52 -1.42 9.01 -5.23
C THR A 52 -0.03 8.38 -5.15
N LEU A 53 0.18 7.24 -5.84
CA LEU A 53 1.48 6.56 -5.96
C LEU A 53 2.54 7.49 -6.56
N LYS A 54 2.15 8.28 -7.56
CA LYS A 54 3.04 9.22 -8.25
C LYS A 54 3.34 10.47 -7.44
N ALA A 55 2.32 11.08 -6.83
CA ALA A 55 2.45 12.24 -5.95
C ALA A 55 3.36 11.92 -4.75
N GLU A 56 3.18 10.74 -4.17
CA GLU A 56 4.03 10.26 -3.08
C GLU A 56 5.38 9.73 -3.55
N SER A 57 5.63 9.55 -4.87
CA SER A 57 6.85 8.95 -5.41
C SER A 57 7.14 7.57 -4.81
N ILE A 58 6.10 6.74 -4.73
CA ILE A 58 6.17 5.37 -4.24
C ILE A 58 6.99 4.52 -5.21
N HIS A 59 8.00 3.85 -4.67
CA HIS A 59 8.92 3.01 -5.44
C HIS A 59 8.58 1.53 -5.32
N THR A 60 8.03 1.10 -4.17
CA THR A 60 7.69 -0.29 -3.91
C THR A 60 6.28 -0.35 -3.36
N VAL A 61 5.49 -1.28 -3.88
CA VAL A 61 4.12 -1.52 -3.45
C VAL A 61 4.04 -2.94 -2.91
N ILE A 62 3.52 -3.09 -1.70
CA ILE A 62 3.31 -4.37 -1.03
C ILE A 62 1.82 -4.51 -0.79
N SER A 63 1.20 -5.47 -1.45
CA SER A 63 -0.16 -5.91 -1.16
C SER A 63 -0.11 -7.02 -0.12
N ALA A 64 -0.65 -6.74 1.06
CA ALA A 64 -0.95 -7.72 2.09
C ALA A 64 -2.48 -7.88 2.23
N LEU A 65 -3.24 -7.54 1.19
CA LEU A 65 -4.68 -7.76 1.13
C LEU A 65 -4.95 -9.26 1.10
N SER A 66 -5.73 -9.76 2.05
CA SER A 66 -6.26 -11.11 1.95
C SER A 66 -7.36 -11.11 0.89
N ILE A 67 -7.15 -11.86 -0.21
CA ILE A 67 -8.18 -12.07 -1.24
C ILE A 67 -9.21 -13.06 -0.67
N ALA A 68 -10.01 -12.60 0.28
CA ALA A 68 -11.07 -13.39 0.89
C ALA A 68 -12.40 -13.25 0.12
N ASP A 69 -12.60 -12.09 -0.51
CA ASP A 69 -13.85 -11.71 -1.18
C ASP A 69 -13.58 -11.05 -2.54
N GLU A 70 -14.58 -11.05 -3.43
CA GLU A 70 -14.47 -10.46 -4.77
C GLU A 70 -14.05 -8.97 -4.72
N SER A 71 -14.52 -8.23 -3.70
CA SER A 71 -14.13 -6.84 -3.47
C SER A 71 -12.63 -6.68 -3.14
N SER A 72 -12.03 -7.64 -2.45
CA SER A 72 -10.59 -7.64 -2.13
C SER A 72 -9.73 -8.02 -3.33
N GLY A 73 -10.21 -8.94 -4.17
CA GLY A 73 -9.59 -9.26 -5.46
C GLY A 73 -9.59 -8.07 -6.40
N GLN A 74 -10.71 -7.35 -6.50
CA GLN A 74 -10.79 -6.14 -7.30
C GLN A 74 -9.87 -5.02 -6.76
N ALA A 75 -9.77 -4.87 -5.44
CA ALA A 75 -8.85 -3.90 -4.85
C ALA A 75 -7.39 -4.20 -5.23
N GLN A 76 -6.98 -5.48 -5.24
CA GLN A 76 -5.64 -5.88 -5.65
C GLN A 76 -5.39 -5.69 -7.15
N LEU A 77 -6.37 -5.99 -8.00
CA LEU A 77 -6.29 -5.70 -9.44
C LEU A 77 -6.10 -4.20 -9.69
N ASN A 78 -6.96 -3.37 -9.09
CA ASN A 78 -6.87 -1.91 -9.22
C ASN A 78 -5.51 -1.39 -8.75
N LEU A 79 -4.97 -1.96 -7.68
CA LEU A 79 -3.66 -1.58 -7.14
C LEU A 79 -2.50 -2.00 -8.06
N THR A 80 -2.64 -3.15 -8.71
CA THR A 80 -1.69 -3.63 -9.71
C THR A 80 -1.71 -2.74 -10.95
N GLU A 81 -2.90 -2.45 -11.50
CA GLU A 81 -3.07 -1.55 -12.64
C GLU A 81 -2.57 -0.13 -12.33
N ALA A 82 -2.89 0.39 -11.15
CA ALA A 82 -2.39 1.69 -10.71
C ALA A 82 -0.86 1.72 -10.58
N SER A 83 -0.25 0.64 -10.09
CA SER A 83 1.21 0.53 -9.98
C SER A 83 1.88 0.52 -11.34
N VAL A 84 1.30 -0.19 -12.30
CA VAL A 84 1.77 -0.22 -13.70
C VAL A 84 1.57 1.16 -14.35
N GLY A 85 0.42 1.79 -14.17
CA GLY A 85 0.09 3.09 -14.75
C GLY A 85 0.87 4.27 -14.16
N ALA A 86 1.27 4.19 -12.88
CA ALA A 86 2.03 5.24 -12.22
C ALA A 86 3.46 5.37 -12.79
N GLY A 87 4.06 4.28 -13.29
CA GLY A 87 5.40 4.25 -13.88
C GLY A 87 6.57 4.52 -12.90
N CYS A 88 6.29 4.95 -11.67
CA CYS A 88 7.27 5.16 -10.60
C CYS A 88 7.52 3.90 -9.76
N VAL A 89 6.59 2.93 -9.81
CA VAL A 89 6.68 1.68 -9.04
C VAL A 89 7.66 0.73 -9.71
N LYS A 90 8.75 0.40 -9.00
CA LYS A 90 9.79 -0.53 -9.48
C LYS A 90 9.54 -1.98 -9.05
N ARG A 91 8.82 -2.18 -7.95
CA ARG A 91 8.54 -3.50 -7.39
C ARG A 91 7.12 -3.54 -6.83
N LEU A 92 6.39 -4.58 -7.21
CA LEU A 92 5.11 -4.94 -6.63
C LEU A 92 5.25 -6.32 -5.99
N VAL A 93 4.88 -6.42 -4.72
CA VAL A 93 4.86 -7.67 -3.94
C VAL A 93 3.40 -7.91 -3.57
N SER A 94 2.91 -9.13 -3.78
CA SER A 94 1.52 -9.52 -3.56
C SER A 94 1.42 -10.87 -2.87
#